data_AF-A0A402APW9-F1
#
_entry.id   AF-A0A402APW9-F1
#
_cell.length_a   1.000
_cell.length_b   1.000
_cell.length_c   1.000
_cell.angle_alpha   90.00
_cell.angle_beta   90.00
_cell.angle_gamma   90.00
#
_symmetry.space_group_name_H-M   'P 1'
#
loop_
_entity.id
_entity.type
_entity.pdbx_description
1 polymer ?
#
loop_
_entity_poly.entity_id
_entity_poly.type
_entity_poly.pdbx_seq_one_letter_code
_entity_poly.pdbx_strand_id
1 'polypeptide(L)'
;MRKSQQEQSRAERPAALPISSARTDSYVCSHEEDGGCITCSDQAISVKVLRINHEAGLALVTAGEETEEIDITLVEEVTPGDMLLAHGGVAIAHLNR
;
A
#
# COMPACT_ATOMS: atom_id res chain seq x y z
N MET A 1 -57.27 -33.41 -14.12
CA MET A 1 -55.92 -34.04 -14.02
C MET A 1 -55.53 -34.60 -15.38
N ARG A 2 -54.70 -33.89 -16.15
CA ARG A 2 -53.84 -34.39 -17.26
C ARG A 2 -53.16 -33.22 -17.98
N LYS A 3 -51.82 -33.25 -17.93
CA LYS A 3 -50.81 -32.82 -18.92
C LYS A 3 -50.79 -31.33 -19.33
N SER A 4 -49.90 -30.48 -18.80
CA SER A 4 -48.48 -30.30 -19.18
C SER A 4 -48.23 -30.10 -20.67
N GLN A 5 -48.53 -28.90 -21.20
CA GLN A 5 -47.81 -28.19 -22.29
C GLN A 5 -48.27 -26.72 -22.30
N GLN A 6 -47.35 -25.74 -22.17
CA GLN A 6 -47.28 -24.54 -23.03
C GLN A 6 -46.03 -23.70 -22.67
N GLU A 7 -44.94 -23.88 -23.42
CA GLU A 7 -44.39 -22.91 -24.41
C GLU A 7 -43.67 -21.73 -23.72
N GLN A 8 -42.36 -21.86 -23.47
CA GLN A 8 -41.34 -21.26 -24.34
C GLN A 8 -41.64 -19.80 -24.71
N SER A 9 -41.43 -18.88 -23.77
CA SER A 9 -41.05 -17.51 -24.11
C SER A 9 -39.58 -17.32 -23.78
N ARG A 10 -38.75 -17.56 -24.80
CA ARG A 10 -37.36 -17.17 -24.87
C ARG A 10 -37.33 -15.65 -24.79
N ALA A 11 -37.17 -15.10 -23.59
CA ALA A 11 -36.86 -13.69 -23.44
C ALA A 11 -35.50 -13.46 -24.11
N GLU A 12 -35.57 -12.83 -25.28
CA GLU A 12 -34.44 -12.40 -26.09
C GLU A 12 -33.43 -11.68 -25.19
N ARG A 13 -32.18 -12.18 -25.15
CA ARG A 13 -31.09 -11.46 -24.48
C ARG A 13 -31.02 -10.08 -25.12
N PRO A 14 -31.17 -8.97 -24.39
CA PRO A 14 -30.97 -7.66 -24.99
C PRO A 14 -29.55 -7.64 -25.55
N ALA A 15 -29.43 -7.18 -26.80
CA ALA A 15 -28.17 -7.04 -27.50
C ALA A 15 -27.19 -6.31 -26.57
N ALA A 16 -25.99 -6.88 -26.45
CA ALA A 16 -24.92 -6.29 -25.67
C ALA A 16 -24.79 -4.81 -26.05
N LEU A 17 -25.04 -3.93 -25.08
CA LEU A 17 -24.68 -2.53 -25.22
C LEU A 17 -23.20 -2.50 -25.59
N PRO A 18 -22.77 -1.66 -26.54
CA PRO A 18 -21.35 -1.49 -26.77
C PRO A 18 -20.74 -1.02 -25.45
N ILE A 19 -19.84 -1.83 -24.89
CA ILE A 19 -18.92 -1.38 -23.86
C ILE A 19 -18.14 -0.25 -24.53
N SER A 20 -18.61 0.98 -24.32
CA SER A 20 -17.97 2.18 -24.84
C SER A 20 -16.55 2.16 -24.29
N SER A 21 -15.60 1.86 -25.17
CA SER A 21 -14.16 1.69 -24.94
C SER A 21 -13.46 2.99 -24.52
N ALA A 22 -14.21 3.96 -24.00
CA ALA A 22 -13.72 5.28 -23.63
C ALA A 22 -14.45 5.76 -22.36
N ARG A 23 -14.36 4.98 -21.28
CA ARG A 23 -14.04 5.61 -20.01
C ARG A 23 -12.54 5.52 -19.87
N THR A 24 -11.84 6.47 -20.49
CA THR A 24 -10.61 6.98 -19.90
C THR A 24 -11.07 7.72 -18.65
N ASP A 25 -11.50 6.96 -17.64
CA ASP A 25 -11.42 7.43 -16.27
C ASP A 25 -9.91 7.53 -16.09
N SER A 26 -9.40 8.73 -16.29
CA SER A 26 -8.06 9.05 -15.89
C SER A 26 -8.04 8.81 -14.39
N TYR A 27 -7.61 7.61 -13.98
CA TYR A 27 -7.12 7.34 -12.64
C TYR A 27 -5.82 8.13 -12.44
N VAL A 28 -5.88 9.44 -12.68
CA VAL A 28 -4.87 10.37 -12.20
C VAL A 28 -5.28 10.60 -10.77
N CYS A 29 -4.55 9.97 -9.86
CA CYS A 29 -4.52 10.42 -8.49
C CYS A 29 -3.97 11.85 -8.54
N SER A 30 -4.86 12.84 -8.58
CA SER A 30 -4.53 14.25 -8.35
C SER A 30 -4.18 14.41 -6.87
N HIS A 31 -3.04 13.83 -6.48
CA HIS A 31 -2.56 13.79 -5.11
C HIS A 31 -1.77 15.09 -4.85
N GLU A 32 -2.50 16.18 -4.63
CA GLU A 32 -1.95 17.42 -4.06
C GLU A 32 -1.93 17.38 -2.52
N GLU A 33 -2.11 16.19 -1.96
CA GLU A 33 -2.07 15.88 -0.54
C GLU A 33 -0.93 14.89 -0.33
N ASP A 34 0.12 15.34 0.37
CA ASP A 34 1.28 14.57 0.79
C ASP A 34 0.85 13.18 1.29
N GLY A 35 1.28 12.12 0.60
CA GLY A 35 0.69 10.78 0.66
C GLY A 35 0.79 10.10 2.02
N GLY A 36 -0.14 10.43 2.91
CA GLY A 36 -0.16 9.99 4.29
C GLY A 36 -0.80 8.62 4.50
N CYS A 37 -0.46 7.99 5.62
CA CYS A 37 -1.06 6.72 5.98
C CYS A 37 -2.53 6.90 6.36
N ILE A 38 -3.43 6.18 5.69
CA ILE A 38 -4.88 6.26 5.95
C ILE A 38 -5.28 5.86 7.38
N THR A 39 -4.44 5.10 8.09
CA THR A 39 -4.79 4.57 9.42
C THR A 39 -4.44 5.52 10.56
N CYS A 40 -3.28 6.18 10.53
CA CYS A 40 -2.87 7.10 11.58
C CYS A 40 -2.73 8.57 11.11
N SER A 41 -2.94 8.85 9.82
CA SER A 41 -2.78 10.17 9.19
C SER A 41 -1.35 10.74 9.21
N ASP A 42 -0.36 9.96 9.66
CA ASP A 42 1.06 10.36 9.64
C ASP A 42 1.74 9.97 8.33
N GLN A 43 2.85 10.66 8.02
CA GLN A 43 3.69 10.36 6.87
C GLN A 43 4.76 9.31 7.23
N ALA A 44 5.18 8.55 6.21
CA ALA A 44 6.41 7.77 6.33
C ALA A 44 7.62 8.70 6.13
N ILE A 45 8.61 8.60 7.01
CA ILE A 45 9.79 9.46 6.96
C ILE A 45 11.04 8.66 6.63
N SER A 46 11.95 9.27 5.86
CA SER A 46 13.26 8.69 5.57
C SER A 46 14.18 8.86 6.77
N VAL A 47 14.76 7.76 7.24
CA VAL A 47 15.68 7.73 8.37
C VAL A 47 16.97 7.01 8.00
N LYS A 48 18.09 7.41 8.61
CA LYS A 48 19.38 6.77 8.42
C LYS A 48 19.71 5.88 9.62
N VAL A 49 20.11 4.64 9.36
CA VAL A 49 20.52 3.70 10.42
C VAL A 49 21.87 4.09 10.98
N LEU A 50 21.96 4.28 12.30
CA LEU A 50 23.21 4.57 13.01
C LEU A 50 23.80 3.31 13.63
N ARG A 51 22.97 2.53 14.32
CA ARG A 51 23.36 1.35 15.10
C ARG A 51 22.21 0.35 15.10
N ILE A 52 22.54 -0.94 15.24
CA ILE A 52 21.56 -2.02 15.25
C ILE A 52 21.73 -2.87 16.50
N ASN A 53 20.61 -3.23 17.12
CA ASN A 53 20.52 -4.25 18.15
C ASN A 53 19.76 -5.46 17.59
N HIS A 54 20.50 -6.43 17.07
CA HIS A 54 19.93 -7.62 16.46
C HIS A 54 19.18 -8.53 17.44
N GLU A 55 19.53 -8.51 18.74
CA GLU A 55 18.83 -9.32 19.74
C GLU A 55 17.43 -8.76 20.04
N ALA A 56 17.29 -7.44 20.02
CA ALA A 56 16.00 -6.77 20.25
C ALA A 56 15.19 -6.57 18.95
N GLY A 57 15.81 -6.72 17.78
CA GLY A 57 15.16 -6.36 16.52
C GLY A 57 14.96 -4.86 16.34
N LEU A 58 15.81 -4.04 16.98
CA LEU A 58 15.71 -2.59 17.00
C LEU A 58 16.92 -1.93 16.33
N ALA A 59 16.72 -0.74 15.80
CA ALA A 59 17.80 0.11 15.31
C ALA A 59 17.67 1.53 15.85
N LEU A 60 18.80 2.10 16.24
CA LEU A 60 18.90 3.53 16.47
C LEU A 60 19.11 4.21 15.12
N VAL A 61 18.23 5.15 14.79
CA VAL A 61 18.23 5.88 13.52
C VAL A 61 18.31 7.38 13.76
N THR A 62 18.53 8.13 12.69
CA THR A 62 18.43 9.60 12.70
C THR A 62 17.55 10.13 11.59
N ALA A 63 16.78 11.16 11.91
CA ALA A 63 15.97 11.96 11.00
C ALA A 63 16.41 13.42 11.10
N GLY A 64 17.56 13.76 10.50
CA GLY A 64 18.15 15.09 10.62
C GLY A 64 18.98 15.24 11.90
N GLU A 65 18.53 16.07 12.83
CA GLU A 65 19.21 16.30 14.12
C GLU A 65 18.67 15.41 15.25
N GLU A 66 17.52 14.77 15.03
CA GLU A 66 16.87 13.89 16.01
C GLU A 66 17.29 12.43 15.81
N THR A 67 17.33 11.69 16.91
CA THR A 67 17.61 10.25 16.91
C THR A 67 16.51 9.52 17.64
N GLU A 68 16.05 8.41 17.08
CA GLU A 68 14.98 7.59 17.64
C GLU A 68 15.31 6.11 17.47
N GLU A 69 14.71 5.26 18.30
CA GLU A 69 14.79 3.81 18.18
C GLU A 69 13.56 3.29 17.45
N ILE A 70 13.78 2.48 16.41
CA ILE A 70 12.69 1.90 15.60
C ILE A 70 12.82 0.39 15.52
N ASP A 71 11.68 -0.29 15.36
CA ASP A 71 11.61 -1.71 15.07
C ASP A 71 12.02 -1.98 13.61
N ILE A 72 12.96 -2.91 13.40
CA ILE A 72 13.46 -3.30 12.08
C ILE A 72 13.10 -4.74 11.70
N THR A 73 12.23 -5.40 12.46
CA THR A 73 11.89 -6.82 12.26
C THR A 73 11.15 -7.09 10.95
N LEU A 74 10.53 -6.07 10.34
CA LEU A 74 9.80 -6.19 9.07
C LEU A 74 10.69 -6.00 7.82
N VAL A 75 11.93 -5.55 8.00
CA VAL A 75 12.87 -5.31 6.90
C VAL A 75 14.09 -6.19 7.06
N GLU A 76 14.43 -6.91 6.00
CA GLU A 76 15.57 -7.82 6.01
C GLU A 76 16.89 -7.06 5.76
N GLU A 77 17.99 -7.66 6.22
CA GLU A 77 19.36 -7.26 5.88
C GLU A 77 19.70 -5.79 6.18
N VAL A 78 19.19 -5.24 7.28
CA VAL A 78 19.53 -3.86 7.68
C VAL A 78 20.98 -3.78 8.19
N THR A 79 21.69 -2.75 7.74
CA THR A 79 23.07 -2.43 8.14
C THR A 79 23.22 -0.95 8.53
N PRO A 80 24.18 -0.61 9.41
CA PRO A 80 24.48 0.79 9.71
C PRO A 80 24.84 1.58 8.45
N GLY A 81 24.17 2.71 8.24
CA GLY A 81 24.31 3.55 7.05
C GLY A 81 23.15 3.45 6.06
N ASP A 82 22.31 2.42 6.17
CA ASP A 82 21.15 2.25 5.29
C ASP A 82 20.13 3.37 5.49
N MET A 83 19.40 3.66 4.40
CA MET A 83 18.27 4.58 4.40
C MET A 83 16.97 3.77 4.39
N LEU A 84 16.17 3.92 5.43
CA LEU A 84 14.90 3.23 5.60
C LEU A 84 13.75 4.23 5.56
N LEU A 85 12.57 3.76 5.14
CA LEU A 85 11.31 4.43 5.43
C LEU A 85 10.77 3.90 6.76
N ALA A 86 10.49 4.81 7.69
CA ALA A 86 9.91 4.50 8.98
C ALA A 86 8.51 5.12 9.10
N HIS A 87 7.61 4.38 9.73
CA HIS A 87 6.26 4.83 10.01
C HIS A 87 5.76 4.19 11.31
N GLY A 88 5.18 4.99 12.20
CA GLY A 88 4.68 4.49 13.50
C GLY A 88 5.76 3.80 14.36
N GLY A 89 7.03 4.21 14.24
CA GLY A 89 8.15 3.60 14.97
C GLY A 89 8.68 2.29 14.38
N VAL A 90 8.25 1.90 13.19
CA VAL A 90 8.67 0.66 12.52
C VAL A 90 9.25 0.96 11.14
N ALA A 91 10.36 0.32 10.78
CA ALA A 91 10.89 0.35 9.43
C ALA A 91 10.04 -0.51 8.50
N ILE A 92 9.60 0.06 7.38
CA ILE A 92 8.67 -0.58 6.44
C ILE A 92 9.29 -0.85 5.06
N ALA A 93 10.38 -0.17 4.70
CA ALA A 93 11.08 -0.37 3.43
C ALA A 93 12.51 0.17 3.45
N HIS A 94 13.35 -0.33 2.54
CA HIS A 94 14.60 0.30 2.14
C HIS A 94 14.31 1.38 1.08
N LEU A 95 14.95 2.55 1.19
CA LEU A 95 14.71 3.65 0.25
C LEU A 95 15.56 3.54 -1.03
N ASN A 96 16.70 2.83 -0.97
CA ASN A 96 17.71 2.82 -2.04
C ASN A 96 17.98 1.42 -2.62
N ARG A 97 17.06 0.47 -2.48
CA ARG A 97 17.23 -0.93 -2.91
C ARG A 97 16.28 -1.30 -4.05
#